data_AF-A0A960KLY4-F1
#
_entry.id   AF-A0A960KLY4-F1
#
_cell.length_a   1.000
_cell.length_b   1.000
_cell.length_c   1.000
_cell.angle_alpha   90.00
_cell.angle_beta   90.00
_cell.angle_gamma   90.00
#
_symmetry.space_group_name_H-M   'P 1'
#
loop_
_entity.id
_entity.type
_entity.pdbx_description
1 polymer ?
#
loop_
_entity_poly.entity_id
_entity_poly.type
_entity_poly.pdbx_seq_one_letter_code
_entity_poly.pdbx_strand_id
1 'polypeptide(L)' 'MRHTLSRLRCFLLLLITVPAFAGVHMPTGEYRASVTDLEVKVMGGLVSIERTWQADDLNRGASRWHPNPA' A
#
# COMPACT_ATOMS: atom_id res chain seq x y z
N MET A 1 34.44 -14.21 31.54
CA MET A 1 34.88 -13.69 30.22
C MET A 1 34.07 -14.18 29.00
N ARG A 2 33.47 -15.38 28.99
CA ARG A 2 32.66 -15.85 27.83
C ARG A 2 31.36 -15.04 27.61
N HIS A 3 30.71 -14.59 28.68
CA HIS A 3 29.47 -13.80 28.59
C HIS A 3 29.69 -12.36 28.13
N THR A 4 30.84 -11.75 28.43
CA THR A 4 31.17 -10.38 27.99
C THR A 4 31.47 -10.33 26.49
N LEU A 5 32.15 -11.34 25.95
CA LEU A 5 32.37 -11.49 24.50
C LEU A 5 31.07 -11.72 23.72
N SER A 6 30.11 -12.45 24.30
CA SER A 6 28.80 -12.69 23.69
C SER A 6 27.97 -11.40 23.60
N ARG A 7 27.93 -10.61 24.68
CA ARG A 7 27.21 -9.32 24.70
C ARG A 7 27.79 -8.32 23.71
N LEU A 8 29.12 -8.25 23.60
CA LEU A 8 29.79 -7.37 22.64
C LEU A 8 29.47 -7.75 21.19
N ARG A 9 29.41 -9.05 20.87
CA ARG A 9 29.01 -9.55 19.53
C ARG A 9 27.58 -9.18 19.18
N CYS A 10 26.62 -9.33 20.10
CA CYS A 10 25.23 -8.96 19.84
C CYS A 10 25.07 -7.45 19.62
N PHE A 11 25.79 -6.63 20.38
CA PHE A 11 25.78 -5.19 20.21
C PHE A 11 26.38 -4.77 18.86
N LEU A 12 27.45 -5.44 18.43
CA LEU A 12 28.06 -5.21 17.12
C LEU A 12 27.11 -5.62 15.98
N LEU A 13 26.37 -6.71 16.13
CA LEU A 13 25.37 -7.15 15.15
C LEU A 13 24.22 -6.15 15.01
N LEU A 14 23.76 -5.55 16.11
CA LEU A 14 22.75 -4.49 16.11
C LEU A 14 23.23 -3.20 15.43
N LEU A 15 24.53 -2.89 15.48
CA LEU A 15 25.09 -1.73 14.79
C LEU A 15 25.20 -1.92 13.27
N ILE A 16 25.14 -3.17 12.79
CA ILE A 16 25.31 -3.52 11.37
C ILE A 16 23.97 -3.92 10.73
N THR A 17 22.84 -3.88 11.46
CA THR A 17 21.53 -4.16 10.86
C THR A 17 21.15 -3.04 9.90
N VAL A 18 21.25 -3.32 8.61
CA VAL A 18 20.68 -2.48 7.55
C VAL A 18 19.16 -2.70 7.56
N PRO A 19 18.34 -1.65 7.66
CA PRO A 19 16.90 -1.80 7.54
C PRO A 19 16.57 -2.33 6.14
N ALA A 20 16.01 -3.55 6.08
CA ALA A 20 15.53 -4.12 4.84
C ALA A 20 14.20 -3.44 4.47
N PHE A 21 14.24 -2.47 3.57
CA PHE A 21 13.04 -1.90 2.96
C PHE A 21 12.62 -2.77 1.78
N ALA A 22 11.52 -3.50 1.93
CA ALA A 22 10.86 -4.18 0.82
C ALA A 22 9.81 -3.22 0.22
N GLY A 23 10.06 -2.75 -1.01
CA GLY A 23 9.08 -2.00 -1.79
C GLY A 23 8.22 -2.94 -2.62
N VAL A 24 6.90 -2.82 -2.52
CA VAL A 24 5.97 -3.50 -3.43
C VAL A 24 5.73 -2.60 -4.62
N HIS A 25 6.22 -3.01 -5.79
CA HIS A 25 6.00 -2.29 -7.04
C HIS A 25 4.90 -2.94 -7.85
N MET A 26 3.93 -2.14 -8.31
CA MET A 26 2.94 -2.61 -9.27
C MET A 26 3.55 -2.61 -10.68
N PRO A 27 3.23 -3.58 -11.56
CA PRO A 27 3.83 -3.69 -12.89
C PRO A 27 3.75 -2.42 -13.74
N THR A 28 2.67 -1.67 -13.63
CA THR A 28 2.46 -0.39 -14.33
C THR A 28 2.51 0.83 -13.41
N GLY A 29 2.42 0.63 -12.09
CA GLY A 29 2.23 1.72 -11.12
C GLY A 29 0.81 2.29 -11.09
N GLU A 30 0.00 2.04 -12.13
CA GLU A 30 -1.39 2.48 -12.19
C GLU A 30 -2.24 1.75 -11.16
N TYR A 31 -3.06 2.51 -10.45
CA TYR A 31 -4.02 1.97 -9.49
C TYR A 31 -5.40 2.56 -9.72
N ARG A 32 -6.39 1.68 -9.74
CA ARG A 32 -7.81 2.03 -9.74
C ARG A 32 -8.55 1.23 -8.69
N ALA A 33 -9.40 1.91 -7.93
CA ALA A 33 -10.29 1.29 -6.97
C ALA A 33 -11.70 1.86 -7.09
N SER A 34 -12.70 1.02 -6.83
CA SER A 34 -14.10 1.41 -6.70
C SER A 34 -14.67 0.90 -5.39
N VAL A 35 -15.59 1.67 -4.80
CA VAL A 35 -16.39 1.27 -3.65
C VAL A 35 -17.84 1.62 -3.92
N THR A 36 -18.72 0.64 -3.77
CA THR A 36 -20.17 0.84 -3.81
C THR A 36 -20.62 1.46 -2.48
N ASP A 37 -21.17 2.66 -2.53
CA ASP A 37 -21.69 3.35 -1.35
C ASP A 37 -23.14 2.98 -1.05
N LEU A 38 -23.91 2.77 -2.12
CA LEU A 38 -25.31 2.43 -2.03
C LEU A 38 -25.67 1.49 -3.18
N GLU A 39 -26.41 0.44 -2.86
CA GLU A 39 -27.03 -0.45 -3.84
C GLU A 39 -28.50 -0.64 -3.47
N VAL A 40 -29.39 -0.38 -4.41
CA VAL A 40 -30.85 -0.46 -4.19
C VAL A 40 -31.47 -1.36 -5.25
N LYS A 41 -32.25 -2.36 -4.79
CA LYS A 41 -33.11 -3.16 -5.66
C LYS A 41 -34.37 -2.38 -5.99
N VAL A 42 -34.62 -2.18 -7.30
CA VAL A 42 -35.82 -1.52 -7.82
C VAL A 42 -36.56 -2.46 -8.76
N MET A 43 -37.83 -2.18 -9.06
CA MET A 43 -38.53 -2.91 -10.11
C MET A 43 -37.82 -2.65 -11.45
N GLY A 44 -37.24 -3.70 -12.02
CA GLY A 44 -36.46 -3.64 -13.26
C GLY A 44 -34.95 -3.83 -13.09
N GLY A 45 -34.39 -3.88 -11.88
CA GLY A 45 -32.96 -4.14 -11.72
C GLY A 45 -32.35 -3.76 -10.38
N LEU A 46 -31.04 -3.56 -10.40
CA LEU A 46 -30.24 -2.99 -9.32
C LEU A 46 -29.71 -1.64 -9.78
N VAL A 47 -29.73 -0.66 -8.88
CA VAL A 47 -29.11 0.66 -9.10
C VAL A 47 -28.04 0.82 -8.03
N SER A 48 -26.81 1.12 -8.43
CA SER A 48 -25.69 1.37 -7.53
C SER A 48 -25.15 2.80 -7.68
N ILE A 49 -24.64 3.35 -6.58
CA ILE A 49 -23.83 4.56 -6.53
C ILE A 49 -22.42 4.14 -6.10
N GLU A 50 -21.42 4.51 -6.89
CA GLU A 50 -20.04 4.12 -6.68
C GLU A 50 -19.12 5.33 -6.64
N ARG A 51 -18.16 5.28 -5.71
CA ARG A 51 -16.99 6.17 -5.73
C ARG A 51 -15.82 5.43 -6.33
N THR A 52 -15.08 6.12 -7.18
CA THR A 52 -13.91 5.58 -7.87
C THR A 52 -12.71 6.49 -7.65
N TRP A 53 -11.54 5.88 -7.45
CA TRP A 53 -10.27 6.55 -7.24
C TRP A 53 -9.23 6.04 -8.22
N GLN A 54 -8.39 6.95 -8.73
CA GLN A 54 -7.25 6.63 -9.56
C GLN A 54 -5.98 7.28 -9.02
N ALA A 55 -4.87 6.54 -9.11
CA ALA A 55 -3.52 7.07 -9.01
C ALA A 55 -2.74 6.67 -10.27
N ASP A 56 -2.09 7.65 -10.91
CA ASP A 56 -1.40 7.42 -12.20
C ASP A 56 -0.10 6.62 -12.03
N ASP A 57 0.59 6.77 -10.90
CA ASP A 57 1.81 6.01 -10.60
C ASP A 57 2.07 5.92 -9.07
N LEU A 58 1.74 4.78 -8.47
CA LEU A 58 2.05 4.47 -7.07
C LEU A 58 3.54 4.20 -6.82
N ASN A 59 4.32 3.86 -7.85
CA ASN A 59 5.74 3.54 -7.70
C ASN A 59 6.60 4.80 -7.47
N ARG A 60 6.10 5.99 -7.84
CA ARG A 60 6.83 7.26 -7.70
C ARG A 60 6.80 7.91 -6.32
N GLY A 61 6.07 7.35 -5.35
CA GLY A 61 5.98 7.93 -3.99
C GLY A 61 5.25 9.28 -3.89
N ALA A 62 4.87 9.87 -5.03
CA ALA A 62 4.04 11.07 -5.15
C ALA A 62 2.76 10.73 -5.92
N SER A 63 1.95 9.83 -5.36
CA SER A 63 0.67 9.46 -5.93
C SER A 63 -0.35 10.58 -5.70
N ARG A 64 -0.85 11.19 -6.78
CA ARG A 64 -1.99 12.10 -6.71
C ARG A 64 -3.26 11.28 -6.88
N TRP A 65 -4.15 11.38 -5.90
CA TRP A 65 -5.43 10.70 -5.92
C TRP A 65 -6.47 11.57 -6.62
N HIS A 66 -7.09 11.02 -7.66
CA HIS A 66 -8.13 11.68 -8.41
C HIS A 66 -9.46 10.94 -8.19
N PRO A 67 -10.56 11.64 -7.86
CA PRO A 67 -11.89 11.09 -8.08
C PRO A 67 -12.00 10.79 -9.57
N ASN A 68 -12.32 9.56 -9.93
CA ASN A 68 -12.51 9.23 -11.33
C ASN A 68 -13.91 9.77 -11.76
N PRO A 69 -13.99 10.68 -12.73
CA PRO A 69 -15.27 11.11 -13.26
C PRO A 69 -15.90 9.89 -13.94
N ALA A 70 -16.95 9.37 -13.32
CA ALA A 70 -17.73 8.23 -13.81
C ALA A 70 -18.24 8.45 -15.24
#